data_AF-A0A1I7L040-F1
#
_entry.id   AF-A0A1I7L040-F1
#
_cell.length_a   1.000
_cell.length_b   1.000
_cell.length_c   1.000
_cell.angle_alpha   90.00
_cell.angle_beta   90.00
_cell.angle_gamma   90.00
#
_symmetry.space_group_name_H-M   'P 1'
#
loop_
_entity.id
_entity.type
_entity.pdbx_description
1 polymer ?
#
loop_
_entity_poly.entity_id
_entity_poly.type
_entity_poly.pdbx_seq_one_letter_code
_entity_poly.pdbx_strand_id
1 'polypeptide(L)'
;MQEKTPIATDEVRQAIDEALARLPGTATRKDKTRLVASLLFLEHGIYPSAKVVLDHTRQGSLTDINSDLRQFWADLRDRMRAKVSAPFLPQDLLDRYAEALSGLWDLALAKANDELQAQRQEAAESVKLAQAEASDALRNRQLAEE
;
A
#
# COMPACT_ATOMS: atom_id res chain seq x y z
N MET A 1 3.31 7.48 -16.28
CA MET A 1 1.93 7.79 -15.84
C MET A 1 1.25 6.46 -15.57
N GLN A 2 1.00 6.10 -14.30
CA GLN A 2 0.20 4.91 -14.00
C GLN A 2 -1.28 5.28 -14.16
N GLU A 3 -1.91 4.75 -15.20
CA GLU A 3 -3.37 4.73 -15.30
C GLU A 3 -3.91 3.89 -14.14
N LYS A 4 -4.39 4.54 -13.09
CA LYS A 4 -5.20 3.88 -12.07
C LYS A 4 -6.48 3.42 -12.75
N THR A 5 -6.63 2.10 -12.86
CA THR A 5 -7.79 1.41 -13.40
C THR A 5 -9.12 2.02 -12.90
N PRO A 6 -9.94 2.65 -13.77
CA PRO A 6 -11.20 3.29 -13.36
C PRO A 6 -12.25 2.27 -12.88
N ILE A 7 -12.18 1.04 -13.40
CA ILE A 7 -13.12 -0.06 -13.09
C ILE A 7 -13.11 -0.40 -11.59
N ALA A 8 -11.92 -0.44 -10.97
CA ALA A 8 -11.79 -0.72 -9.54
C ALA A 8 -12.42 0.36 -8.65
N THR A 9 -12.61 1.59 -9.15
CA THR A 9 -13.24 2.66 -8.36
C THR A 9 -14.77 2.61 -8.46
N ASP A 10 -15.31 2.25 -9.63
CA ASP A 10 -16.76 2.16 -9.83
C ASP A 10 -17.34 0.88 -9.21
N GLU A 11 -16.63 -0.25 -9.27
CA GLU A 11 -17.01 -1.49 -8.56
C GLU A 11 -17.09 -1.27 -7.05
N VAL A 12 -16.10 -0.59 -6.47
CA VAL A 12 -16.09 -0.23 -5.04
C VAL A 12 -17.26 0.68 -4.70
N ARG A 13 -17.55 1.67 -5.55
CA ARG A 13 -18.70 2.57 -5.34
C ARG A 13 -20.01 1.79 -5.36
N GLN A 14 -20.20 0.90 -6.33
CA GLN A 14 -21.40 0.08 -6.43
C GLN A 14 -21.56 -0.84 -5.22
N ALA A 15 -20.49 -1.50 -4.76
CA ALA A 15 -20.52 -2.35 -3.58
C ALA A 15 -20.92 -1.57 -2.32
N ILE A 16 -20.39 -0.35 -2.16
CA ILE A 16 -20.74 0.53 -1.03
C ILE A 16 -22.20 0.97 -1.11
N ASP A 17 -22.68 1.39 -2.28
CA ASP A 17 -24.06 1.86 -2.46
C ASP A 17 -25.06 0.71 -2.22
N GLU A 18 -24.75 -0.50 -2.66
CA GLU A 18 -25.55 -1.70 -2.39
C GLU A 18 -25.56 -2.03 -0.89
N ALA A 19 -24.41 -1.97 -0.21
CA ALA A 19 -24.33 -2.20 1.23
C ALA A 19 -25.11 -1.14 2.03
N LEU A 20 -25.06 0.13 1.61
CA LEU A 20 -25.85 1.20 2.20
C LEU A 20 -27.36 1.00 1.99
N ALA A 21 -27.78 0.47 0.83
CA ALA A 21 -29.18 0.16 0.54
C ALA A 21 -29.74 -0.98 1.40
N ARG A 22 -28.89 -1.89 1.87
CA ARG A 22 -29.27 -3.00 2.78
C ARG A 22 -29.46 -2.56 4.23
N LEU A 23 -29.02 -1.36 4.61
CA LEU A 23 -29.21 -0.84 5.97
C LEU A 23 -30.69 -0.52 6.24
N PRO A 24 -31.19 -0.76 7.47
CA PRO A 24 -32.54 -0.36 7.84
C PRO A 24 -32.71 1.16 7.78
N GLY A 25 -33.91 1.63 7.48
CA GLY A 25 -34.23 3.07 7.42
C GLY A 25 -34.00 3.84 8.74
N THR A 26 -33.83 3.12 9.85
CA THR A 26 -33.49 3.65 11.17
C THR A 26 -31.98 3.81 11.40
N ALA A 27 -31.14 3.42 10.44
CA ALA A 27 -29.68 3.50 10.56
C ALA A 27 -29.22 4.94 10.76
N THR A 28 -28.43 5.16 11.79
CA THR A 28 -27.90 6.49 12.11
C THR A 28 -26.76 6.86 11.17
N ARG A 29 -26.41 8.15 11.16
CA ARG A 29 -25.20 8.64 10.46
C ARG A 29 -23.96 7.83 10.85
N LYS A 30 -23.80 7.54 12.15
CA LYS A 30 -22.66 6.78 12.69
C LYS A 30 -22.59 5.37 12.08
N ASP A 31 -23.73 4.72 11.94
CA ASP A 31 -23.81 3.36 11.38
C ASP A 31 -23.40 3.36 9.90
N LYS A 32 -23.89 4.34 9.13
CA LYS A 32 -23.51 4.51 7.73
C LYS A 32 -22.02 4.83 7.57
N THR A 33 -21.51 5.79 8.34
CA THR A 33 -20.07 6.13 8.34
C THR A 33 -19.21 4.92 8.69
N ARG A 34 -19.60 4.16 9.71
CA ARG A 34 -18.89 2.95 10.13
C ARG A 34 -18.90 1.87 9.05
N LEU A 35 -20.04 1.62 8.42
CA LEU A 35 -20.16 0.63 7.34
C LEU A 35 -19.25 1.00 6.17
N VAL A 36 -19.37 2.23 5.66
CA VAL A 36 -18.57 2.72 4.53
C VAL A 36 -17.08 2.71 4.86
N ALA A 37 -16.69 3.17 6.05
CA ALA A 37 -15.31 3.14 6.49
C ALA A 37 -14.74 1.71 6.59
N SER A 38 -15.57 0.75 7.00
CA SER A 38 -15.18 -0.67 7.08
C SER A 38 -14.97 -1.27 5.70
N LEU A 39 -15.90 -1.06 4.76
CA LEU A 39 -15.78 -1.57 3.38
C LEU A 39 -14.56 -0.99 2.66
N LEU A 40 -14.43 0.34 2.71
CA LEU A 40 -13.29 1.03 2.10
C LEU A 40 -11.97 0.51 2.65
N PHE A 41 -11.83 0.43 3.97
CA PHE A 41 -10.55 0.12 4.59
C PHE A 41 -10.23 -1.37 4.63
N LEU A 42 -11.17 -2.21 5.06
CA LEU A 42 -10.92 -3.63 5.34
C LEU A 42 -11.02 -4.50 4.10
N GLU A 43 -11.95 -4.19 3.18
CA GLU A 43 -12.16 -5.02 1.98
C GLU A 43 -11.38 -4.48 0.79
N HIS A 44 -11.26 -3.15 0.66
CA HIS A 44 -10.67 -2.52 -0.53
C HIS A 44 -9.33 -1.81 -0.28
N GLY A 45 -8.86 -1.73 0.96
CA GLY A 45 -7.58 -1.08 1.30
C GLY A 45 -7.53 0.44 0.99
N ILE A 46 -8.69 1.07 0.80
CA ILE A 46 -8.83 2.51 0.53
C ILE A 46 -9.00 3.26 1.84
N TYR A 47 -8.24 4.35 2.01
CA TYR A 47 -8.34 5.16 3.22
C TYR A 47 -9.68 5.91 3.31
N PRO A 48 -10.50 5.69 4.36
CA PRO A 48 -11.81 6.33 4.49
C PRO A 48 -11.68 7.76 5.03
N SER A 49 -11.32 8.70 4.15
CA SER A 49 -11.32 10.13 4.50
C SER A 49 -12.74 10.67 4.69
N ALA A 50 -12.90 11.72 5.51
CA ALA A 50 -14.22 12.32 5.75
C ALA A 50 -14.94 12.78 4.47
N LYS A 51 -14.17 13.25 3.47
CA LYS A 51 -14.71 13.64 2.16
C LYS A 51 -15.26 12.43 1.40
N VAL A 52 -14.46 11.36 1.29
CA VAL A 52 -14.87 10.13 0.60
C VAL A 52 -16.09 9.51 1.26
N VAL A 53 -16.12 9.44 2.59
CA VAL A 53 -17.29 8.93 3.31
C VAL A 53 -18.51 9.82 3.12
N LEU A 54 -18.34 11.15 3.09
CA LEU A 54 -19.44 12.08 2.83
C LEU A 54 -20.01 11.89 1.41
N ASP A 55 -19.16 11.66 0.41
CA ASP A 55 -19.58 11.45 -0.97
C ASP A 55 -20.52 10.23 -1.10
N HIS A 56 -20.27 9.16 -0.33
CA HIS A 56 -21.14 7.96 -0.28
C HIS A 56 -22.35 8.11 0.64
N THR A 57 -22.17 8.64 1.86
CA THR A 57 -23.23 8.67 2.87
C THR A 57 -24.22 9.83 2.69
N ARG A 58 -23.79 10.92 2.04
CA ARG A 58 -24.53 12.19 1.85
C ARG A 58 -25.22 12.71 3.12
N GLN A 59 -24.67 12.42 4.31
CA GLN A 59 -25.33 12.68 5.59
C GLN A 59 -24.35 13.22 6.65
N GLY A 60 -24.65 14.40 7.19
CA GLY A 60 -23.86 15.08 8.23
C GLY A 60 -22.82 16.06 7.67
N SER A 61 -22.13 16.77 8.58
CA SER A 61 -21.02 17.66 8.19
C SER A 61 -19.69 16.92 8.15
N LEU A 62 -18.69 17.52 7.49
CA LEU A 62 -17.31 17.02 7.52
C LEU A 62 -16.78 16.90 8.97
N THR A 63 -17.13 17.83 9.86
CA THR A 63 -16.71 17.82 11.26
C THR A 63 -17.30 16.63 12.00
N ASP A 64 -18.59 16.36 11.80
CA ASP A 64 -19.26 15.23 12.44
C ASP A 64 -18.72 13.89 11.94
N ILE A 65 -18.48 13.77 10.62
CA ILE A 65 -17.91 12.55 10.02
C ILE A 65 -16.50 12.31 10.52
N ASN A 66 -15.70 13.37 10.69
CA ASN A 66 -14.37 13.25 11.30
C ASN A 66 -14.44 12.71 12.73
N SER A 67 -15.42 13.16 13.53
CA SER A 67 -15.63 12.63 14.89
C SER A 67 -15.97 11.14 14.88
N ASP A 68 -16.87 10.73 13.98
CA ASP A 68 -17.26 9.32 13.83
C ASP A 68 -16.09 8.45 13.34
N LEU A 69 -15.29 8.95 12.40
CA LEU A 69 -14.09 8.26 11.93
C LEU A 69 -13.06 8.10 13.06
N ARG A 70 -12.88 9.10 13.92
CA ARG A 70 -12.01 8.96 15.11
C ARG A 70 -12.49 7.84 16.02
N GLN A 71 -13.79 7.77 16.28
CA GLN A 71 -14.38 6.69 17.07
C GLN A 71 -14.20 5.33 16.38
N PHE A 72 -14.46 5.26 15.07
CA PHE A 72 -14.24 4.06 14.27
C PHE A 72 -12.79 3.57 14.38
N TRP A 73 -11.80 4.45 14.25
CA TRP A 73 -10.39 4.09 14.38
C TRP A 73 -10.01 3.66 15.79
N ALA A 74 -10.60 4.27 16.82
CA ALA A 74 -10.42 3.84 18.20
C ALA A 74 -10.98 2.42 18.40
N ASP A 75 -12.24 2.19 18.00
CA ASP A 75 -12.90 0.88 18.08
C ASP A 75 -12.17 -0.19 17.27
N LEU A 76 -11.72 0.15 16.06
CA LEU A 76 -10.98 -0.76 15.19
C LEU A 76 -9.63 -1.09 15.82
N ARG A 77 -8.92 -0.10 16.36
CA ARG A 77 -7.66 -0.33 17.08
C ARG A 77 -7.89 -1.21 18.28
N ASP A 78 -8.93 -0.99 19.08
CA ASP A 78 -9.25 -1.80 20.25
C ASP A 78 -9.64 -3.25 19.89
N ARG A 79 -10.36 -3.45 18.77
CA ARG A 79 -10.72 -4.79 18.25
C ARG A 79 -9.52 -5.51 17.63
N MET A 80 -8.72 -4.79 16.83
CA MET A 80 -7.46 -5.28 16.25
C MET A 80 -6.37 -5.45 17.30
N ARG A 81 -6.55 -4.87 18.50
CA ARG A 81 -5.78 -5.18 19.71
C ARG A 81 -6.11 -6.58 20.25
N ALA A 82 -6.32 -7.55 19.37
CA ALA A 82 -6.31 -8.96 19.67
C ALA A 82 -4.87 -9.50 19.60
N LYS A 83 -4.26 -9.66 20.79
CA LYS A 83 -3.14 -10.57 21.10
C LYS A 83 -1.79 -10.38 20.36
N VAL A 84 -1.22 -9.17 20.43
CA VAL A 84 0.23 -9.04 20.71
C VAL A 84 0.43 -8.21 21.97
N SER A 85 -0.36 -8.56 22.99
CA SER A 85 0.13 -8.52 24.35
C SER A 85 0.27 -9.99 24.69
N ALA A 86 1.50 -10.50 24.67
CA ALA A 86 1.83 -11.66 25.47
C ALA A 86 2.36 -11.09 26.79
N PRO A 87 1.49 -10.68 27.73
CA PRO A 87 1.93 -10.21 29.06
C PRO A 87 2.59 -11.33 29.89
N PHE A 88 2.86 -12.49 29.27
CA PHE A 88 3.48 -13.69 29.81
C PHE A 88 4.62 -14.21 28.90
N LEU A 89 5.08 -13.45 27.90
CA LEU A 89 6.29 -13.84 27.18
C LEU A 89 7.51 -13.45 28.03
N PRO A 90 8.35 -14.40 28.46
CA PRO A 90 9.59 -14.07 29.15
C PRO A 90 10.43 -13.13 28.27
N GLN A 91 11.09 -12.14 28.89
CA GLN A 91 11.94 -11.18 28.19
C GLN A 91 12.96 -11.89 27.29
N ASP A 92 13.53 -13.00 27.77
CA ASP A 92 14.47 -13.84 27.01
C ASP A 92 13.92 -14.37 25.68
N LEU A 93 12.62 -14.60 25.57
CA LEU A 93 12.01 -15.07 24.32
C LEU A 93 11.80 -13.91 23.34
N LEU A 94 11.45 -12.72 23.84
CA LEU A 94 11.33 -11.52 23.03
C LEU A 94 12.69 -11.12 22.44
N ASP A 95 13.74 -11.15 23.26
CA ASP A 95 15.08 -10.78 22.83
C ASP A 95 15.60 -11.71 21.73
N ARG A 96 15.40 -13.04 21.89
CA ARG A 96 15.76 -14.04 20.87
C ARG A 96 14.96 -13.89 19.58
N TYR A 97 13.67 -13.54 19.70
CA TYR A 97 12.84 -13.30 18.52
C TYR A 97 13.27 -12.04 17.77
N ALA A 98 13.56 -10.95 18.49
CA ALA A 98 14.05 -9.71 17.91
C ALA A 98 15.40 -9.91 17.20
N GLU A 99 16.32 -10.66 17.81
CA GLU A 99 17.60 -11.02 17.21
C GLU A 99 17.43 -11.83 15.92
N ALA A 100 16.57 -12.87 15.94
CA ALA A 100 16.30 -13.69 14.77
C ALA A 100 15.66 -12.89 13.63
N LEU A 101 14.71 -12.00 13.95
CA LEU A 101 14.05 -11.15 12.97
C LEU A 101 15.01 -10.12 12.37
N SER A 102 15.86 -9.51 13.19
CA SER A 102 16.91 -8.60 12.73
C SER A 102 17.87 -9.31 11.79
N GLY A 103 18.36 -10.51 12.18
CA GLY A 103 19.26 -11.28 11.33
C GLY A 103 18.64 -11.69 9.99
N LEU A 104 17.36 -12.04 9.99
CA LEU A 104 16.63 -12.35 8.76
C LEU A 104 16.50 -11.12 7.85
N TRP A 105 16.20 -9.96 8.44
CA TRP A 105 16.13 -8.70 7.72
C TRP A 105 17.47 -8.29 7.11
N ASP A 106 18.55 -8.38 7.88
CA ASP A 106 19.91 -8.08 7.42
C ASP A 106 20.33 -9.00 6.27
N LEU A 107 20.02 -10.30 6.37
CA LEU A 107 20.27 -11.26 5.29
C LEU A 107 19.48 -10.92 4.03
N ALA A 108 18.20 -10.59 4.16
CA ALA A 108 17.36 -10.22 3.03
C ALA A 108 17.89 -8.95 2.35
N LEU A 109 18.30 -7.95 3.13
CA LEU A 109 18.87 -6.71 2.62
C LEU A 109 20.23 -6.94 1.93
N ALA A 110 21.08 -7.79 2.51
CA ALA A 110 22.34 -8.18 1.88
C ALA A 110 22.10 -8.84 0.52
N LYS A 111 21.17 -9.81 0.44
CA LYS A 111 20.84 -10.48 -0.82
C LYS A 111 20.26 -9.54 -1.87
N ALA A 112 19.36 -8.64 -1.47
CA ALA A 112 18.82 -7.64 -2.37
C ALA A 112 19.91 -6.68 -2.89
N ASN A 113 20.86 -6.29 -2.05
CA ASN A 113 21.98 -5.46 -2.46
C ASN A 113 22.93 -6.19 -3.41
N ASP A 114 23.27 -7.45 -3.13
CA ASP A 114 24.13 -8.26 -3.99
C ASP A 114 23.51 -8.40 -5.39
N GLU A 115 22.21 -8.71 -5.47
CA GLU A 115 21.48 -8.82 -6.73
C GLU A 115 21.42 -7.49 -7.49
N LEU A 116 21.16 -6.38 -6.78
CA LEU A 116 21.20 -5.05 -7.38
C LEU A 116 22.59 -4.68 -7.92
N GLN A 117 23.66 -5.05 -7.22
CA GLN A 117 25.03 -4.80 -7.69
C GLN A 117 25.36 -5.62 -8.94
N ALA A 118 24.94 -6.89 -8.98
CA ALA A 118 25.09 -7.72 -10.17
C ALA A 118 24.36 -7.11 -11.37
N GLN A 119 23.09 -6.72 -11.21
CA GLN A 119 22.32 -6.06 -12.27
C GLN A 119 22.96 -4.74 -12.73
N ARG A 120 23.55 -3.95 -11.81
CA ARG A 120 24.28 -2.72 -12.16
C ARG A 120 25.54 -3.00 -12.96
N GLN A 121 26.27 -4.05 -12.64
CA GLN A 121 27.46 -4.46 -13.39
C GLN A 121 27.08 -4.91 -14.79
N GLU A 122 26.08 -5.78 -14.93
CA GLU A 122 25.56 -6.23 -16.22
C GLU A 122 25.09 -5.07 -17.09
N ALA A 123 24.35 -4.13 -16.51
CA ALA A 123 23.91 -2.93 -17.22
C ALA A 123 25.10 -2.05 -17.66
N ALA A 124 26.11 -1.87 -16.80
CA ALA A 124 27.30 -1.11 -17.13
C ALA A 124 28.13 -1.78 -18.25
N GLU A 125 28.21 -3.11 -18.27
CA GLU A 125 28.86 -3.88 -19.34
C GLU A 125 28.10 -3.76 -20.66
N SER A 126 26.78 -3.90 -20.65
CA SER A 126 25.94 -3.71 -21.83
C SER A 126 26.09 -2.30 -22.43
N VAL A 127 26.13 -1.27 -21.59
CA VAL A 127 26.37 0.12 -22.04
C VAL A 127 27.76 0.27 -22.65
N LYS A 128 28.80 -0.30 -22.05
CA LYS A 128 30.16 -0.26 -22.61
C LYS A 128 30.25 -0.95 -23.96
N LEU A 129 29.61 -2.12 -24.11
CA LEU A 129 29.58 -2.85 -25.38
C LEU A 129 28.90 -2.02 -26.47
N ALA A 130 27.72 -1.47 -26.17
CA ALA A 130 26.98 -0.62 -27.11
C ALA A 130 27.77 0.63 -27.52
N GLN A 131 28.52 1.24 -26.58
CA GLN A 131 29.40 2.37 -26.88
C GLN A 131 30.58 1.98 -27.77
N ALA A 132 31.18 0.80 -27.56
CA ALA A 132 32.27 0.31 -28.39
C ALA A 132 31.79 0.04 -29.82
N GLU A 133 30.65 -0.66 -29.98
CA GLU A 133 30.03 -0.91 -31.28
C GLU A 133 29.68 0.39 -32.01
N ALA A 134 29.14 1.39 -31.30
CA ALA A 134 28.84 2.70 -31.87
C ALA A 134 30.12 3.42 -32.34
N SER A 135 31.19 3.37 -31.55
CA SER A 135 32.49 3.97 -31.91
C SER A 135 33.11 3.29 -33.13
N ASP A 136 33.05 1.96 -33.21
CA ASP A 136 33.58 1.19 -34.34
C ASP A 136 32.75 1.44 -35.61
N ALA A 137 31.41 1.52 -35.49
CA ALA A 137 30.55 1.89 -36.60
C ALA A 137 30.84 3.31 -37.12
N LEU A 138 31.13 4.27 -36.24
CA LEU A 138 31.54 5.63 -36.62
C LEU A 138 32.89 5.62 -37.34
N ARG A 139 33.88 4.90 -36.81
CA ARG A 139 35.21 4.76 -37.45
C ARG A 139 35.11 4.13 -38.84
N ASN A 140 34.31 3.07 -38.98
CA ASN A 140 34.13 2.40 -40.26
C ASN A 140 33.43 3.28 -41.31
N ARG A 141 32.50 4.16 -40.88
CA ARG A 141 31.89 5.15 -41.79
C ARG A 141 32.91 6.19 -42.25
N GLN A 142 33.75 6.69 -41.34
CA GLN A 142 34.79 7.67 -41.68
C GLN A 142 35.79 7.11 -42.71
N LEU A 143 36.21 5.86 -42.56
CA LEU A 143 37.10 5.18 -43.51
C LEU A 143 36.44 4.87 -44.87
N ALA A 144 35.11 4.86 -44.95
CA ALA A 144 34.38 4.66 -46.21
C ALA A 144 34.09 5.98 -46.95
N GLU A 145 34.27 7.12 -46.27
CA GLU A 145 34.08 8.47 -46.82
C GLU A 145 35.40 9.11 -47.31
N GLU A 146 36.55 8.55 -46.91
CA GLU A 146 37.90 8.87 -47.43
C GLU A 146 38.29 8.03 -48.66
#